data_AF-A0A1V4QH86-F1
#
_entry.id   AF-A0A1V4QH86-F1
#
_cell.length_a   1.000
_cell.length_b   1.000
_cell.length_c   1.000
_cell.angle_alpha   90.00
_cell.angle_beta   90.00
_cell.angle_gamma   90.00
#
_symmetry.space_group_name_H-M   'P 1'
#
loop_
_entity.id
_entity.type
_entity.pdbx_description
1 polymer ?
#
loop_
_entity_poly.entity_id
_entity_poly.type
_entity_poly.pdbx_seq_one_letter_code
_entity_poly.pdbx_strand_id
1 'polypeptide(L)' 'MQKTTILKMLEEFCKKLSITVRYDRFFGKGGYCRLREKKYFIINERLCNEAKEQIFIKELSALDHNIELPDQLKALLNR' A
#
# COMPACT_ATOMS: atom_id res chain seq x y z
N MET A 1 -14.08 8.97 3.11
CA MET A 1 -12.74 9.58 2.94
C MET A 1 -12.51 9.84 1.46
N GLN A 2 -12.03 11.04 1.07
CA GLN A 2 -11.59 11.27 -0.31
C GLN A 2 -10.18 10.71 -0.48
N LYS A 3 -10.02 9.72 -1.37
CA LYS A 3 -8.72 9.12 -1.68
C LYS A 3 -8.02 9.95 -2.76
N THR A 4 -6.72 10.18 -2.58
CA THR A 4 -5.86 10.76 -3.62
C THR A 4 -5.76 9.83 -4.82
N THR A 5 -5.39 10.38 -5.97
CA THR A 5 -5.10 9.59 -7.18
C THR A 5 -4.01 8.54 -6.93
N ILE A 6 -3.01 8.88 -6.11
CA ILE A 6 -1.88 8.01 -5.75
C ILE A 6 -2.37 6.79 -4.97
N LEU A 7 -3.21 6.98 -3.95
CA LEU A 7 -3.80 5.88 -3.18
C LEU A 7 -4.56 4.91 -4.09
N LYS A 8 -5.39 5.43 -5.00
CA LYS A 8 -6.13 4.57 -5.94
C LYS A 8 -5.19 3.75 -6.84
N MET A 9 -4.10 4.36 -7.32
CA MET A 9 -3.10 3.66 -8.13
C MET A 9 -2.40 2.55 -7.34
N LEU A 10 -2.04 2.81 -6.07
CA LEU A 10 -1.43 1.82 -5.19
C LEU A 10 -2.36 0.65 -4.90
N GLU A 11 -3.65 0.92 -4.71
CA GLU A 11 -4.67 -0.11 -4.51
C GLU A 11 -4.85 -0.99 -5.74
N GLU A 12 -4.93 -0.38 -6.93
CA GLU A 12 -5.02 -1.12 -8.20
C GLU A 12 -3.75 -1.94 -8.46
N PHE A 13 -2.58 -1.42 -8.10
CA PHE A 13 -1.34 -2.17 -8.17
C PHE A 13 -1.33 -3.38 -7.23
N CYS A 14 -1.74 -3.20 -5.98
CA CYS A 14 -1.91 -4.29 -5.01
C CYS A 14 -2.88 -5.36 -5.52
N LYS A 15 -4.00 -4.93 -6.12
CA LYS A 15 -4.99 -5.84 -6.71
C LYS A 15 -4.39 -6.70 -7.83
N LYS A 16 -3.56 -6.13 -8.72
CA LYS A 16 -2.83 -6.87 -9.76
C LYS A 16 -1.88 -7.92 -9.17
N LEU A 17 -1.27 -7.62 -8.03
CA LEU A 17 -0.39 -8.54 -7.28
C LEU A 17 -1.15 -9.58 -6.44
N SER A 18 -2.49 -9.65 -6.57
CA SER A 18 -3.36 -10.47 -5.72
C SER A 18 -3.22 -10.18 -4.22
N ILE A 19 -2.91 -8.92 -3.89
CA ILE A 19 -2.85 -8.40 -2.53
C ILE A 19 -4.17 -7.73 -2.19
N THR A 20 -4.85 -8.21 -1.16
CA THR A 20 -6.13 -7.65 -0.71
C THR A 20 -5.88 -6.46 0.22
N VAL A 21 -6.24 -5.25 -0.22
CA VAL A 21 -6.19 -4.04 0.62
C VAL A 21 -7.45 -3.95 1.49
N ARG A 22 -7.29 -3.74 2.79
CA ARG A 22 -8.35 -3.48 3.75
C ARG A 22 -8.04 -2.24 4.58
N TYR A 23 -9.04 -1.39 4.74
CA TYR A 23 -8.99 -0.28 5.69
C TYR A 23 -9.83 -0.65 6.90
N ASP A 24 -9.25 -0.54 8.09
CA ASP A 24 -9.90 -0.94 9.32
C ASP A 24 -9.54 0.02 10.47
N ARG A 25 -10.30 -0.03 11.57
CA ARG A 25 -10.07 0.80 12.77
C ARG A 25 -9.37 -0.03 13.82
N PHE A 26 -8.07 0.19 13.99
CA PHE A 26 -7.29 -0.50 15.01
C PHE A 26 -6.20 0.41 15.60
N PHE A 27 -5.54 -0.09 16.64
CA PHE A 27 -4.40 0.58 17.24
C PHE A 27 -3.14 0.31 16.40
N GLY A 28 -2.52 1.35 15.87
CA GLY A 28 -1.32 1.25 15.01
C GLY A 28 -1.52 1.81 13.61
N LYS A 29 -0.49 1.68 12.76
CA LYS A 29 -0.51 2.21 11.38
C LYS A 29 -1.06 1.22 10.36
N GLY A 30 -0.75 -0.05 10.54
CA GLY A 30 -0.98 -1.09 9.55
C GLY A 30 0.29 -1.42 8.77
N GLY A 31 0.15 -2.24 7.73
CA GLY A 31 1.25 -2.70 6.90
C GLY A 31 0.88 -3.88 6.00
N TYR A 32 1.90 -4.44 5.36
CA TYR A 32 1.76 -5.65 4.59
C TYR A 32 1.81 -6.87 5.50
N CYS A 33 0.90 -7.82 5.27
CA CYS A 33 0.86 -9.07 6.01
C CYS A 33 0.52 -10.22 5.07
N ARG A 34 1.15 -11.37 5.30
CA ARG A 34 0.82 -12.62 4.61
C ARG A 34 0.17 -13.57 5.60
N LEU A 35 -1.06 -13.99 5.31
CA LEU A 35 -1.76 -15.01 6.07
C LEU A 35 -1.95 -16.25 5.19
N ARG A 36 -1.18 -17.30 5.49
CA ARG A 36 -1.08 -18.52 4.67
C ARG A 36 -0.63 -18.16 3.24
N GLU A 37 -1.47 -18.45 2.24
CA GLU A 37 -1.23 -18.14 0.84
C GLU A 37 -1.79 -16.80 0.40
N LYS A 38 -2.57 -16.13 1.27
CA LYS A 38 -3.23 -14.87 0.95
C LYS A 38 -2.38 -13.69 1.42
N LYS A 39 -2.24 -12.72 0.53
CA LYS A 39 -1.51 -11.47 0.78
C LYS A 39 -2.51 -10.38 1.13
N TYR A 40 -2.24 -9.65 2.20
CA TYR A 40 -3.10 -8.59 2.71
C TYR A 40 -2.30 -7.32 2.93
N PHE A 41 -2.98 -6.20 2.71
CA PHE A 41 -2.52 -4.89 3.10
C PHE A 41 -3.55 -4.31 4.05
N ILE A 42 -3.24 -4.22 5.34
CA ILE A 42 -4.18 -3.74 6.35
C ILE A 42 -3.74 -2.35 6.75
N ILE A 43 -4.59 -1.34 6.54
CA ILE A 43 -4.25 0.07 6.76
C ILE A 43 -5.25 0.67 7.74
N ASN A 44 -4.76 1.43 8.70
CA ASN A 44 -5.66 2.12 9.62
C ASN A 44 -6.43 3.23 8.89
N GLU A 45 -7.76 3.15 8.88
CA GLU A 45 -8.61 4.11 8.19
C GLU A 45 -8.49 5.53 8.74
N ARG A 46 -8.07 5.68 10.02
CA ARG A 46 -7.93 6.97 10.71
C ARG A 46 -6.72 7.79 10.27
N LEU A 47 -5.79 7.18 9.55
CA LEU A 47 -4.60 7.88 9.04
C LEU A 47 -4.96 8.88 7.94
N CYS A 48 -4.17 9.95 7.81
CA CYS A 48 -4.26 10.82 6.64
C CYS A 48 -3.83 10.08 5.36
N ASN A 49 -4.22 10.60 4.19
CA ASN A 49 -3.88 9.97 2.90
C ASN A 49 -2.37 9.78 2.74
N GLU A 50 -1.58 10.82 3.05
CA GLU A 50 -0.13 10.79 2.95
C GLU A 50 0.50 9.68 3.82
N ALA A 51 0.05 9.52 5.06
CA ALA A 51 0.53 8.45 5.92
C ALA A 51 0.18 7.05 5.36
N LYS A 52 -0.97 6.89 4.70
CA LYS A 52 -1.35 5.63 4.06
C LYS A 52 -0.47 5.33 2.84
N GLU A 53 -0.23 6.33 2.01
CA GLU A 53 0.66 6.25 0.85
C GLU A 53 2.07 5.83 1.27
N GLN A 54 2.60 6.45 2.32
CA GLN A 54 3.92 6.11 2.87
C GLN A 54 4.01 4.65 3.34
N ILE A 55 2.95 4.11 3.97
CA ILE A 55 2.92 2.69 4.36
C ILE A 55 2.94 1.79 3.13
N PHE A 56 2.11 2.07 2.13
CA PHE A 56 2.13 1.31 0.87
C PHE A 56 3.51 1.28 0.25
N ILE A 57 4.09 2.46 0.08
CA ILE A 57 5.39 2.65 -0.56
C ILE A 57 6.46 1.88 0.20
N LYS A 58 6.56 2.08 1.52
CA LYS A 58 7.55 1.43 2.37
C LYS A 58 7.49 -0.09 2.29
N GLU A 59 6.30 -0.67 2.43
CA GLU A 59 6.14 -2.12 2.47
C GLU A 59 6.28 -2.75 1.08
N LEU A 60 5.81 -2.08 0.02
CA LEU A 60 6.01 -2.55 -1.36
C LEU A 60 7.49 -2.52 -1.75
N SER A 61 8.23 -1.49 -1.34
CA SER A 61 9.68 -1.43 -1.51
C SER A 61 10.41 -2.53 -0.73
N ALA A 62 9.88 -2.95 0.42
CA ALA A 62 10.43 -4.03 1.23
C ALA A 62 10.06 -5.44 0.73
N LEU A 63 9.10 -5.56 -0.19
CA LEU A 63 8.50 -6.82 -0.66
C LEU A 63 9.31 -7.54 -1.77
N ASP A 64 10.49 -7.02 -2.14
CA ASP A 64 11.53 -7.62 -3.00
C ASP A 64 11.61 -7.13 -4.48
N HIS A 65 12.83 -7.21 -5.05
CA HIS A 65 13.41 -6.49 -6.20
C HIS A 65 12.79 -6.72 -7.59
N ASN A 66 11.85 -7.65 -7.71
CA ASN A 66 11.23 -8.04 -8.99
C ASN A 66 9.85 -7.42 -9.23
N ILE A 67 9.36 -6.63 -8.28
CA ILE A 67 8.12 -5.90 -8.44
C ILE A 67 8.45 -4.60 -9.20
N GLU A 68 8.19 -4.59 -10.50
CA GLU A 68 8.22 -3.36 -11.31
C GLU A 68 7.15 -2.40 -10.78
N LEU A 69 7.55 -1.57 -9.80
CA LEU A 69 6.78 -0.41 -9.40
C LEU A 69 6.55 0.46 -10.65
N PRO A 70 5.31 0.83 -10.98
CA PRO A 70 5.01 1.76 -12.06
C PRO A 70 5.92 2.98 -11.95
N ASP A 71 6.48 3.45 -13.06
CA ASP A 71 7.45 4.56 -13.07
C ASP A 71 6.92 5.82 -12.36
N GLN A 72 5.60 6.04 -12.42
CA GLN A 72 4.92 7.12 -11.69
C GLN A 72 5.06 7.00 -10.15
N LEU A 73 5.13 5.79 -9.61
CA LEU A 73 5.34 5.54 -8.18
C LEU A 73 6.83 5.59 -7.82
N LYS A 74 7.74 5.15 -8.70
CA LYS A 74 9.19 5.31 -8.52
C LYS A 74 9.61 6.79 -8.46
N ALA A 75 9.00 7.64 -9.28
CA ALA A 75 9.26 9.08 -9.28
C ALA A 75 8.83 9.77 -7.96
N LEU A 76 7.80 9.25 -7.28
CA LEU A 76 7.34 9.77 -5.98
C LEU A 76 8.21 9.31 -4.81
N LEU A 77 8.99 8.24 -5.00
CA LEU A 77 9.88 7.64 -4.00
C LEU A 77 11.25 8.33 -3.89
N ASN A 78 11.71 8.99 -4.96
CA ASN A 78 13.03 9.63 -5.07
C ASN A 78 13.00 11.15 -4.80
N ARG A 79 12.00 11.66 -4.07
CA ARG A 79 11.84 13.08 -3.77
C ARG A 79 12.04 13.40 -2.29
#